data_AF-A0A8B7BK10-F1
#
_entry.id   AF-A0A8B7BK10-F1
#
_cell.length_a   1.000
_cell.length_b   1.000
_cell.length_c   1.000
_cell.angle_alpha   90.00
_cell.angle_beta   90.00
_cell.angle_gamma   90.00
#
_symmetry.space_group_name_H-M   'P 1'
#
loop_
_entity.id
_entity.type
_entity.pdbx_description
1 polymer ?
#
loop_
_entity_poly.entity_id
_entity_poly.type
_entity_poly.pdbx_seq_one_letter_code
_entity_poly.pdbx_strand_id
1 'polypeptide(L)'
;MALEANYFSDYMVVRPDKGGMVDLFYLLYSFDVSDNRSIECPIGTEVKQIRRRWAIFISLLLQRTLLFWRKPLAWVGAAVEFWLNLLTDNHGFGSLFLNLLRGDAVFPDIKSSTYRSAVGFIDTRVDLDKKIKPTDEKYHAALSIMAAKLSYENETRIQIIIRDHWNMEFVEFYSCWNDEQEDFTTQAFVFRDKPVDAELIVVAFRGTEPFNANQWCTDFDFSWYEIPQVGKIHGGFMKALGLQKNTGWPREIEESKKRPYAYYAIREKLRHLLHQNEKAKFLVAGHSLGGALAILFPTILALHEETWLLARLEGVYTFGQPRVGDEKLGEFVEKHLDKPKQRYFRFVYCNDMVPRLPYDGSTLLFKHFGSCLYYNSLYKVKFISFSSTMRL
;
A
#
# COMPACT_ATOMS: atom_id res chain seq x y z
N MET A 1 11.14 22.86 -11.62
CA MET A 1 9.71 22.80 -11.26
C MET A 1 8.77 23.31 -12.36
N ALA A 2 9.23 23.51 -13.61
CA ALA A 2 8.36 23.89 -14.74
C ALA A 2 7.92 22.69 -15.62
N LEU A 3 8.08 21.45 -15.14
CA LEU A 3 7.88 20.22 -15.92
C LEU A 3 6.71 19.34 -15.44
N GLU A 4 6.19 19.53 -14.22
CA GLU A 4 4.95 18.86 -13.78
C GLU A 4 3.69 19.43 -14.48
N ALA A 5 3.81 20.61 -15.09
CA ALA A 5 2.68 21.45 -15.53
C ALA A 5 1.89 20.93 -16.74
N ASN A 6 2.31 19.86 -17.42
CA ASN A 6 1.61 19.34 -18.61
C ASN A 6 0.90 18.00 -18.41
N TYR A 7 1.15 17.28 -17.31
CA TYR A 7 0.52 15.96 -17.10
C TYR A 7 -0.71 16.02 -16.18
N PHE A 8 -0.62 16.78 -15.10
CA PHE A 8 -1.72 16.94 -14.14
C PHE A 8 -2.51 18.21 -14.44
N SER A 9 -3.84 18.13 -14.39
CA SER A 9 -4.70 19.30 -14.63
C SER A 9 -4.80 20.22 -13.40
N ASP A 10 -4.57 19.68 -12.21
CA ASP A 10 -4.65 20.36 -10.93
C ASP A 10 -3.88 19.55 -9.87
N TYR A 11 -3.39 20.18 -8.80
CA TYR A 11 -2.69 19.49 -7.73
C TYR A 11 -2.66 20.30 -6.42
N MET A 12 -2.46 19.58 -5.32
CA MET A 12 -2.13 20.17 -4.02
C MET A 12 -1.21 19.22 -3.28
N VAL A 13 -0.01 19.67 -2.94
CA VAL A 13 1.00 18.85 -2.27
C VAL A 13 1.33 19.45 -0.91
N VAL A 14 1.21 18.65 0.13
CA VAL A 14 1.53 19.00 1.51
C VAL A 14 3.03 18.79 1.74
N ARG A 15 3.71 19.81 2.24
CA ARG A 15 5.16 19.86 2.45
C ARG A 15 5.49 20.06 3.93
N PRO A 16 5.48 18.99 4.75
CA PRO A 16 5.77 19.12 6.19
C PRO A 16 7.20 19.59 6.48
N ASP A 17 8.11 19.36 5.52
CA ASP A 17 9.51 19.79 5.50
C ASP A 17 9.71 21.30 5.28
N LYS A 18 8.68 21.98 4.77
CA LYS A 18 8.69 23.42 4.49
C LYS A 18 7.73 24.18 5.41
N GLY A 19 7.98 25.48 5.55
CA GLY A 19 7.18 26.38 6.40
C GLY A 19 7.43 26.19 7.91
N GLY A 20 7.07 27.20 8.69
CA GLY A 20 7.15 27.21 10.15
C GLY A 20 5.80 26.98 10.83
N MET A 21 5.73 27.24 12.15
CA MET A 21 4.47 27.18 12.91
C MET A 21 3.48 28.27 12.45
N VAL A 22 3.97 29.43 12.02
CA VAL A 22 3.12 30.50 11.47
C VAL A 22 2.39 30.02 10.22
N ASP A 23 3.10 29.38 9.27
CA ASP A 23 2.49 28.79 8.09
C ASP A 23 1.47 27.70 8.46
N LEU A 24 1.72 26.94 9.53
CA LEU A 24 0.75 25.94 9.99
C LEU A 24 -0.55 26.61 10.46
N PHE A 25 -0.47 27.60 11.36
CA PHE A 25 -1.66 28.31 11.85
C PHE A 25 -2.35 29.15 10.77
N TYR A 26 -1.63 29.61 9.74
CA TYR A 26 -2.18 30.30 8.57
C TYR A 26 -3.36 29.55 7.92
N LEU A 27 -3.29 28.22 7.91
CA LEU A 27 -4.35 27.36 7.37
C LEU A 27 -5.69 27.52 8.10
N LEU A 28 -5.68 27.86 9.39
CA LEU A 28 -6.92 27.94 10.16
C LEU A 28 -7.72 29.21 9.83
N TYR A 29 -7.08 30.28 9.37
CA TYR A 29 -7.74 31.57 9.15
C TYR A 29 -7.77 32.04 7.69
N SER A 30 -6.81 31.65 6.84
CA SER A 30 -6.85 31.99 5.40
C SER A 30 -7.60 30.94 4.57
N PHE A 31 -8.34 31.39 3.56
CA PHE A 31 -8.91 30.50 2.52
C PHE A 31 -7.91 30.23 1.41
N ASP A 32 -7.07 31.20 1.08
CA ASP A 32 -6.01 31.03 0.09
C ASP A 32 -4.88 30.22 0.73
N VAL A 33 -4.64 29.04 0.16
CA VAL A 33 -3.56 28.14 0.59
C VAL A 33 -2.31 28.25 -0.28
N SER A 34 -2.38 28.98 -1.40
CA SER A 34 -1.26 29.11 -2.35
C SER A 34 -0.11 29.97 -1.80
N ASP A 35 -0.39 30.87 -0.86
CA ASP A 35 0.64 31.63 -0.12
C ASP A 35 1.30 30.83 1.02
N ASN A 36 0.85 29.59 1.29
CA ASN A 36 1.37 28.81 2.39
C ASN A 36 2.62 28.02 1.98
N ARG A 37 3.76 28.26 2.62
CA ARG A 37 5.02 27.56 2.27
C ARG A 37 4.99 26.05 2.54
N SER A 38 4.05 25.57 3.33
CA SER A 38 3.84 24.15 3.63
C SER A 38 2.88 23.48 2.65
N ILE A 39 2.37 24.22 1.64
CA ILE A 39 1.47 23.73 0.60
C ILE A 39 2.00 24.18 -0.75
N GLU A 40 2.13 23.24 -1.68
CA GLU A 40 2.55 23.48 -3.04
C GLU A 40 1.34 23.21 -3.95
N CYS A 41 0.81 24.26 -4.58
CA CYS A 41 -0.38 24.22 -5.44
C CYS A 41 -0.38 25.41 -6.43
N PRO A 42 -1.25 25.40 -7.47
CA PRO A 42 -1.41 26.54 -8.37
C PRO A 42 -1.78 27.83 -7.63
N ILE A 43 -1.31 28.98 -8.14
CA ILE A 43 -1.59 30.31 -7.57
C ILE A 43 -3.11 30.56 -7.54
N GLY A 44 -3.63 31.05 -6.41
CA GLY A 44 -5.05 31.33 -6.22
C GLY A 44 -5.89 30.10 -5.83
N THR A 45 -5.25 29.00 -5.45
CA THR A 45 -5.95 27.82 -4.91
C THR A 45 -6.59 28.16 -3.56
N GLU A 46 -7.93 28.11 -3.50
CA GLU A 46 -8.70 28.38 -2.29
C GLU A 46 -9.32 27.11 -1.67
N VAL A 47 -9.15 26.94 -0.36
CA VAL A 47 -9.84 25.91 0.44
C VAL A 47 -10.87 26.57 1.36
N LYS A 48 -12.04 26.91 0.80
CA LYS A 48 -13.10 27.64 1.52
C LYS A 48 -13.62 26.91 2.77
N GLN A 49 -13.70 25.58 2.71
CA GLN A 49 -14.30 24.78 3.78
C GLN A 49 -13.37 24.67 4.99
N ILE A 50 -13.81 25.20 6.14
CA ILE A 50 -13.06 25.17 7.40
C ILE A 50 -12.66 23.76 7.81
N ARG A 51 -13.53 22.75 7.63
CA ARG A 51 -13.22 21.35 7.96
C ARG A 51 -12.06 20.78 7.13
N ARG A 52 -11.96 21.15 5.85
CA ARG A 52 -10.84 20.73 4.99
C ARG A 52 -9.53 21.37 5.45
N ARG A 53 -9.56 22.67 5.74
CA ARG A 53 -8.38 23.39 6.25
C ARG A 53 -7.90 22.82 7.59
N TRP A 54 -8.83 22.49 8.50
CA TRP A 54 -8.52 21.79 9.75
C TRP A 54 -7.92 20.40 9.50
N ALA A 55 -8.41 19.63 8.54
CA ALA A 55 -7.84 18.33 8.20
C ALA A 55 -6.39 18.47 7.70
N ILE A 56 -6.11 19.43 6.81
CA ILE A 56 -4.75 19.72 6.32
C ILE A 56 -3.84 20.18 7.47
N PHE A 57 -4.35 21.05 8.36
CA PHE A 57 -3.62 21.48 9.56
C PHE A 57 -3.23 20.29 10.45
N ILE A 58 -4.19 19.42 10.80
CA ILE A 58 -3.94 18.25 11.65
C ILE A 58 -2.98 17.28 10.97
N SER A 59 -3.14 17.05 9.66
CA SER A 59 -2.20 16.25 8.87
C SER A 59 -0.78 16.79 8.95
N LEU A 60 -0.56 18.08 8.68
CA LEU A 60 0.76 18.70 8.77
C LEU A 60 1.35 18.63 10.19
N LEU A 61 0.53 18.85 11.22
CA LEU A 61 0.97 18.75 12.61
C LEU A 61 1.41 17.32 12.96
N LEU A 62 0.63 16.31 12.57
CA LEU A 62 0.96 14.90 12.77
C LEU A 62 2.21 14.51 11.99
N GLN A 63 2.32 14.90 10.71
CA GLN A 63 3.49 14.63 9.89
C GLN A 63 4.76 15.24 10.49
N ARG A 64 4.73 16.53 10.90
CA ARG A 64 5.88 17.17 11.55
C ARG A 64 6.26 16.49 12.87
N THR A 65 5.28 16.05 13.64
CA THR A 65 5.50 15.31 14.89
C THR A 65 6.16 13.95 14.61
N LEU A 66 5.64 13.18 13.66
CA LEU A 66 6.21 11.89 13.26
C LEU A 66 7.64 12.03 12.73
N LEU A 67 7.89 13.03 11.87
CA LEU A 67 9.23 13.30 11.34
C LEU A 67 10.23 13.70 12.43
N PHE A 68 9.79 14.44 13.45
CA PHE A 68 10.61 14.76 14.63
C PHE A 68 11.01 13.49 15.40
N TRP A 69 10.08 12.56 15.59
CA TRP A 69 10.31 11.30 16.32
C TRP A 69 10.81 10.14 15.46
N ARG A 70 11.14 10.37 14.17
CA ARG A 70 11.46 9.28 13.22
C ARG A 70 12.58 8.35 13.66
N LYS A 71 13.69 8.90 14.15
CA LYS A 71 14.87 8.13 14.58
C LYS A 71 14.59 7.36 15.87
N PRO A 72 14.05 7.99 16.94
CA PRO A 72 13.60 7.26 18.12
C PRO A 72 12.63 6.13 17.81
N LEU A 73 11.61 6.38 16.98
CA LEU A 73 10.61 5.37 16.65
C LEU A 73 11.22 4.18 15.91
N ALA A 74 12.08 4.43 14.92
CA ALA A 74 12.80 3.39 14.19
C ALA A 74 13.70 2.55 15.12
N TRP A 75 14.40 3.19 16.07
CA TRP A 75 15.22 2.48 17.06
C TRP A 75 14.36 1.60 17.98
N VAL A 76 13.22 2.11 18.45
CA VAL A 76 12.27 1.31 19.24
C VAL A 76 11.77 0.11 18.46
N GLY A 77 11.40 0.29 17.19
CA GLY A 77 10.97 -0.80 16.31
C GLY A 77 12.04 -1.88 16.16
N ALA A 78 13.27 -1.48 15.84
CA ALA A 78 14.41 -2.40 15.72
C ALA A 78 14.69 -3.13 17.04
N ALA A 79 14.61 -2.44 18.18
CA ALA A 79 14.80 -3.07 19.49
C ALA A 79 13.68 -4.07 19.80
N VAL A 80 12.42 -3.73 19.55
CA VAL A 80 11.28 -4.62 19.78
C VAL A 80 11.42 -5.89 18.95
N GLU A 81 11.66 -5.77 17.64
CA GLU A 81 11.83 -6.94 16.78
C GLU A 81 13.06 -7.76 17.16
N PHE A 82 14.19 -7.11 17.47
CA PHE A 82 15.39 -7.81 17.92
C PHE A 82 15.13 -8.64 19.18
N TRP A 83 14.52 -8.06 20.21
CA TRP A 83 14.25 -8.77 21.47
C TRP A 83 13.24 -9.90 21.29
N LEU A 84 12.18 -9.68 20.52
CA LEU A 84 11.19 -10.72 20.24
C LEU A 84 11.80 -11.90 19.48
N ASN A 85 12.65 -11.65 18.49
CA ASN A 85 13.37 -12.70 17.77
C ASN A 85 14.40 -13.39 18.66
N LEU A 86 15.20 -12.63 19.44
CA LEU A 86 16.22 -13.19 20.33
C LEU A 86 15.59 -14.17 21.33
N LEU A 87 14.44 -13.79 21.91
CA LEU A 87 13.71 -14.66 22.82
C LEU A 87 13.12 -15.87 22.10
N THR A 88 12.60 -15.71 20.89
CA THR A 88 11.99 -16.80 20.12
C THR A 88 13.02 -17.83 19.70
N ASP A 89 14.15 -17.39 19.14
CA ASP A 89 15.23 -18.26 18.65
C ASP A 89 15.96 -18.99 19.79
N ASN A 90 15.88 -18.48 21.02
CA ASN A 90 16.45 -19.11 22.21
C ASN A 90 15.40 -19.78 23.11
N HIS A 91 14.15 -19.98 22.65
CA HIS A 91 13.08 -20.66 23.40
C HIS A 91 12.70 -20.01 24.75
N GLY A 92 12.74 -18.68 24.81
CA GLY A 92 12.30 -17.85 25.94
C GLY A 92 13.43 -17.42 26.89
N PHE A 93 13.08 -16.59 27.88
CA PHE A 93 14.05 -15.90 28.76
C PHE A 93 14.99 -16.85 29.53
N GLY A 94 14.45 -17.93 30.11
CA GLY A 94 15.25 -18.86 30.91
C GLY A 94 16.30 -19.60 30.08
N SER A 95 15.89 -20.07 28.89
CA SER A 95 16.78 -20.75 27.96
C SER A 95 17.80 -19.78 27.35
N LEU A 96 17.40 -18.54 27.00
CA LEU A 96 18.31 -17.48 26.58
C LEU A 96 19.40 -17.22 27.62
N PHE A 97 19.05 -17.08 28.91
CA PHE A 97 20.03 -16.87 29.98
C PHE A 97 21.03 -18.03 30.06
N LEU A 98 20.56 -19.27 29.99
CA LEU A 98 21.43 -20.46 30.00
C LEU A 98 22.32 -20.54 28.76
N ASN A 99 21.77 -20.24 27.58
CA ASN A 99 22.52 -20.23 26.32
C ASN A 99 23.60 -19.14 26.31
N LEU A 100 23.32 -17.96 26.89
CA LEU A 100 24.31 -16.91 27.06
C LEU A 100 25.46 -17.34 27.98
N LEU A 101 25.16 -18.04 29.09
CA LEU A 101 26.19 -18.57 29.97
C LEU A 101 27.02 -19.68 29.32
N ARG A 102 26.43 -20.48 28.43
CA ARG A 102 27.10 -21.57 27.71
C ARG A 102 27.85 -21.13 26.45
N GLY A 103 27.55 -19.93 25.93
CA GLY A 103 28.07 -19.45 24.65
C GLY A 103 27.28 -19.94 23.43
N ASP A 104 26.11 -20.58 23.64
CA ASP A 104 25.27 -21.19 22.60
C ASP A 104 24.11 -20.26 22.15
N ALA A 105 24.12 -19.00 22.58
CA ALA A 105 23.03 -18.06 22.30
C ALA A 105 22.93 -17.76 20.79
N VAL A 106 21.74 -17.98 20.23
CA VAL A 106 21.45 -17.67 18.83
C VAL A 106 21.04 -16.21 18.73
N PHE A 107 21.83 -15.40 18.04
CA PHE A 107 21.49 -13.99 17.82
C PHE A 107 20.65 -13.82 16.54
N PRO A 108 19.60 -12.99 16.56
CA PRO A 108 18.75 -12.77 15.40
C PRO A 108 19.53 -12.20 14.21
N ASP A 109 19.36 -12.82 13.04
CA ASP A 109 19.78 -12.28 11.76
C ASP A 109 18.55 -11.84 10.97
N ILE A 110 18.46 -10.55 10.65
CA ILE A 110 17.34 -9.94 9.91
C ILE A 110 17.11 -10.62 8.56
N LYS A 111 18.16 -11.20 7.95
CA LYS A 111 18.08 -11.91 6.67
C LYS A 111 17.70 -13.40 6.81
N SER A 112 17.64 -13.92 8.03
CA SER A 112 17.28 -15.31 8.27
C SER A 112 15.81 -15.57 7.98
N SER A 113 15.51 -16.81 7.56
CA SER A 113 14.13 -17.30 7.45
C SER A 113 13.39 -17.38 8.79
N THR A 114 14.13 -17.46 9.91
CA THR A 114 13.55 -17.54 11.27
C THR A 114 13.14 -16.17 11.79
N TYR A 115 13.75 -15.09 11.31
CA TYR A 115 13.48 -13.73 11.73
C TYR A 115 12.06 -13.31 11.34
N ARG A 116 11.32 -12.78 12.30
CA ARG A 116 9.94 -12.31 12.13
C ARG A 116 9.85 -10.80 12.28
N SER A 117 9.06 -10.19 11.41
CA SER A 117 8.63 -8.81 11.57
C SER A 117 7.72 -8.64 12.80
N ALA A 118 7.51 -7.40 13.25
CA ALA A 118 6.51 -7.09 14.27
C ALA A 118 5.11 -7.61 13.90
N VAL A 119 4.73 -7.57 12.61
CA VAL A 119 3.46 -8.10 12.10
C VAL A 119 3.42 -9.63 12.20
N GLY A 120 4.53 -10.31 11.92
CA GLY A 120 4.69 -11.75 12.10
C GLY A 120 4.62 -12.22 13.55
N PHE A 121 4.88 -11.34 14.52
CA PHE A 121 4.63 -11.61 15.94
C PHE A 121 3.19 -11.35 16.36
N ILE A 122 2.49 -10.39 15.76
CA ILE A 122 1.07 -10.11 16.03
C ILE A 122 0.18 -11.25 15.52
N ASP A 123 0.49 -11.78 14.34
CA ASP A 123 -0.19 -12.93 13.78
C ASP A 123 0.84 -14.00 13.41
N THR A 124 0.80 -15.13 14.11
CA THR A 124 1.79 -16.21 13.97
C THR A 124 1.43 -17.26 12.92
N ARG A 125 0.25 -17.17 12.29
CA ARG A 125 -0.21 -18.17 11.30
C ARG A 125 0.63 -18.12 10.03
N VAL A 126 1.06 -19.28 9.54
CA VAL A 126 1.86 -19.39 8.32
C VAL A 126 1.13 -20.22 7.27
N ASP A 127 0.50 -21.30 7.70
CA ASP A 127 -0.20 -22.22 6.80
C ASP A 127 -1.52 -21.64 6.29
N LEU A 128 -1.84 -21.96 5.03
CA LEU A 128 -3.17 -21.72 4.48
C LEU A 128 -4.21 -22.63 5.17
N ASP A 129 -5.44 -22.14 5.31
CA ASP A 129 -6.51 -22.96 5.88
C ASP A 129 -6.86 -24.11 4.93
N LYS A 130 -6.53 -25.34 5.35
CA LYS A 130 -6.76 -26.57 4.58
C LYS A 130 -8.23 -26.82 4.24
N LYS A 131 -9.17 -26.16 4.91
CA LYS A 131 -10.60 -26.25 4.64
C LYS A 131 -11.04 -25.41 3.43
N ILE A 132 -10.25 -24.41 3.03
CA ILE A 132 -10.53 -23.53 1.90
C ILE A 132 -9.76 -24.04 0.69
N LYS A 133 -10.47 -24.67 -0.25
CA LYS A 133 -9.90 -25.25 -1.45
C LYS A 133 -9.80 -24.22 -2.58
N PRO A 134 -8.89 -24.40 -3.56
CA PRO A 134 -8.78 -23.50 -4.73
C PRO A 134 -10.08 -23.26 -5.51
N THR A 135 -11.00 -24.22 -5.47
CA THR A 135 -12.31 -24.14 -6.12
C THR A 135 -13.34 -23.31 -5.34
N ASP A 136 -13.06 -22.97 -4.08
CA ASP A 136 -14.00 -22.24 -3.22
C ASP A 136 -13.98 -20.74 -3.55
N GLU A 137 -15.15 -20.10 -3.55
CA GLU A 137 -15.29 -18.67 -3.85
C GLU A 137 -14.42 -17.76 -2.95
N LYS A 138 -14.15 -18.21 -1.72
CA LYS A 138 -13.36 -17.47 -0.72
C LYS A 138 -11.85 -17.68 -0.85
N TYR A 139 -11.41 -18.61 -1.70
CA TYR A 139 -10.00 -19.00 -1.79
C TYR A 139 -9.09 -17.81 -2.11
N HIS A 140 -9.42 -17.03 -3.16
CA HIS A 140 -8.60 -15.88 -3.53
C HIS A 140 -8.51 -14.83 -2.42
N ALA A 141 -9.60 -14.59 -1.67
CA ALA A 141 -9.58 -13.68 -0.54
C ALA A 141 -8.72 -14.21 0.62
N ALA A 142 -8.81 -15.51 0.92
CA ALA A 142 -8.04 -16.17 1.97
C ALA A 142 -6.54 -16.24 1.63
N LEU A 143 -6.19 -16.53 0.38
CA LEU A 143 -4.81 -16.49 -0.10
C LEU A 143 -4.28 -15.04 -0.07
N SER A 144 -5.08 -14.07 -0.51
CA SER A 144 -4.68 -12.66 -0.57
C SER A 144 -4.41 -12.05 0.80
N ILE A 145 -5.19 -12.38 1.83
CA ILE A 145 -4.92 -11.87 3.19
C ILE A 145 -3.61 -12.44 3.75
N MET A 146 -3.34 -13.73 3.48
CA MET A 146 -2.10 -14.37 3.89
C MET A 146 -0.89 -13.78 3.12
N ALA A 147 -1.04 -13.51 1.83
CA ALA A 147 -0.01 -12.85 1.02
C ALA A 147 0.24 -11.39 1.47
N ALA A 148 -0.83 -10.63 1.71
CA ALA A 148 -0.74 -9.25 2.21
C ALA A 148 -0.07 -9.19 3.59
N LYS A 149 -0.33 -10.16 4.47
CA LYS A 149 0.38 -10.28 5.74
C LYS A 149 1.85 -10.68 5.55
N LEU A 150 2.11 -11.68 4.69
CA LEU A 150 3.46 -12.20 4.46
C LEU A 150 4.39 -11.13 3.85
N SER A 151 3.84 -10.14 3.16
CA SER A 151 4.60 -9.02 2.56
C SER A 151 5.43 -8.20 3.56
N TYR A 152 5.17 -8.30 4.86
CA TYR A 152 5.95 -7.62 5.91
C TYR A 152 7.23 -8.37 6.31
N GLU A 153 7.36 -9.64 5.92
CA GLU A 153 8.53 -10.46 6.27
C GLU A 153 9.71 -10.22 5.31
N ASN A 154 10.91 -10.66 5.69
CA ASN A 154 12.07 -10.60 4.81
C ASN A 154 11.97 -11.62 3.66
N GLU A 155 12.68 -11.36 2.56
CA GLU A 155 12.67 -12.18 1.33
C GLU A 155 12.92 -13.68 1.60
N THR A 156 13.89 -14.02 2.45
CA THR A 156 14.26 -15.42 2.70
C THR A 156 13.12 -16.15 3.42
N ARG A 157 12.48 -15.50 4.39
CA ARG A 157 11.31 -16.05 5.08
C ARG A 157 10.11 -16.17 4.13
N ILE A 158 9.85 -15.17 3.29
CA ILE A 158 8.79 -15.21 2.26
C ILE A 158 9.00 -16.43 1.36
N GLN A 159 10.22 -16.62 0.84
CA GLN A 159 10.55 -17.71 -0.06
C GLN A 159 10.30 -19.08 0.59
N ILE A 160 10.75 -19.28 1.83
CA ILE A 160 10.55 -20.54 2.57
C ILE A 160 9.06 -20.79 2.84
N ILE A 161 8.30 -19.78 3.23
CA ILE A 161 6.87 -19.95 3.50
C ILE A 161 6.12 -20.37 2.23
N ILE A 162 6.36 -19.69 1.11
CA ILE A 162 5.68 -19.98 -0.15
C ILE A 162 6.02 -21.39 -0.65
N ARG A 163 7.31 -21.75 -0.60
CA ARG A 163 7.77 -23.07 -1.05
C ARG A 163 7.33 -24.20 -0.13
N ASP A 164 7.63 -24.07 1.16
CA ASP A 164 7.57 -25.21 2.10
C ASP A 164 6.23 -25.31 2.81
N HIS A 165 5.50 -24.20 2.99
CA HIS A 165 4.18 -24.20 3.64
C HIS A 165 3.02 -24.13 2.64
N TRP A 166 3.16 -23.36 1.56
CA TRP A 166 2.07 -23.18 0.59
C TRP A 166 2.20 -24.13 -0.61
N ASN A 167 3.35 -24.77 -0.79
CA ASN A 167 3.67 -25.62 -1.94
C ASN A 167 3.46 -24.88 -3.26
N MET A 168 3.89 -23.62 -3.29
CA MET A 168 3.82 -22.69 -4.42
C MET A 168 5.23 -22.23 -4.81
N GLU A 169 5.39 -21.53 -5.92
CA GLU A 169 6.69 -21.02 -6.34
C GLU A 169 6.81 -19.52 -6.09
N PHE A 170 7.79 -19.15 -5.27
CA PHE A 170 8.25 -17.78 -5.14
C PHE A 170 8.95 -17.34 -6.44
N VAL A 171 8.54 -16.20 -7.00
CA VAL A 171 9.10 -15.69 -8.25
C VAL A 171 10.16 -14.62 -7.99
N GLU A 172 9.79 -13.54 -7.31
CA GLU A 172 10.68 -12.40 -7.10
C GLU A 172 10.21 -11.52 -5.94
N PHE A 173 11.18 -10.96 -5.21
CA PHE A 173 10.98 -9.91 -4.22
C PHE A 173 11.47 -8.58 -4.77
N TYR A 174 10.70 -7.52 -4.52
CA TYR A 174 10.96 -6.19 -5.01
C TYR A 174 11.20 -5.24 -3.84
N SER A 175 12.31 -4.51 -3.88
CA SER A 175 12.52 -3.27 -3.14
C SER A 175 12.66 -2.14 -4.15
N CYS A 176 11.64 -1.30 -4.23
CA CYS A 176 11.45 -0.34 -5.31
C CYS A 176 11.74 1.09 -4.88
N TRP A 177 12.31 1.84 -5.81
CA TRP A 177 12.73 3.22 -5.67
C TRP A 177 11.54 4.18 -5.67
N ASN A 178 11.60 5.18 -4.79
CA ASN A 178 10.68 6.31 -4.72
C ASN A 178 11.45 7.60 -5.00
N ASP A 179 11.16 8.23 -6.13
CA ASP A 179 11.87 9.42 -6.62
C ASP A 179 11.79 10.62 -5.68
N GLU A 180 10.69 10.79 -4.97
CA GLU A 180 10.52 11.96 -4.10
C GLU A 180 11.23 11.78 -2.75
N GLN A 181 11.35 10.55 -2.28
CA GLN A 181 12.06 10.24 -1.02
C GLN A 181 13.53 9.88 -1.23
N GLU A 182 13.95 9.65 -2.48
CA GLU A 182 15.28 9.18 -2.86
C GLU A 182 15.71 7.92 -2.10
N ASP A 183 14.76 7.00 -1.88
CA ASP A 183 14.97 5.78 -1.10
C ASP A 183 14.09 4.61 -1.61
N PHE A 184 14.40 3.39 -1.18
CA PHE A 184 13.68 2.17 -1.53
C PHE A 184 12.53 1.89 -0.57
N THR A 185 11.44 2.65 -0.71
CA THR A 185 10.36 2.67 0.29
C THR A 185 9.24 1.67 0.03
N THR A 186 9.13 1.18 -1.20
CA THR A 186 8.03 0.32 -1.62
C THR A 186 8.51 -1.11 -1.77
N GLN A 187 7.84 -2.04 -1.11
CA GLN A 187 8.16 -3.46 -1.22
C GLN A 187 6.96 -4.25 -1.72
N ALA A 188 7.25 -5.26 -2.51
CA ALA A 188 6.28 -6.21 -3.02
C ALA A 188 6.96 -7.55 -3.27
N PHE A 189 6.17 -8.61 -3.39
CA PHE A 189 6.67 -9.87 -3.91
C PHE A 189 5.66 -10.51 -4.84
N VAL A 190 6.17 -11.37 -5.72
CA VAL A 190 5.38 -12.11 -6.69
C VAL A 190 5.62 -13.61 -6.49
N PHE A 191 4.55 -14.37 -6.55
CA PHE A 191 4.59 -15.83 -6.54
C PHE A 191 3.52 -16.40 -7.46
N ARG A 192 3.64 -17.69 -7.79
CA ARG A 192 2.68 -18.41 -8.62
C ARG A 192 2.31 -19.75 -8.02
N ASP A 193 1.11 -20.21 -8.34
CA ASP A 193 0.53 -21.43 -7.76
C ASP A 193 1.34 -22.69 -8.09
N LYS A 194 2.00 -22.73 -9.25
CA LYS A 194 2.80 -23.88 -9.72
C LYS A 194 4.03 -23.40 -10.52
N PRO A 195 5.10 -24.18 -10.58
CA PRO A 195 6.29 -23.80 -11.33
C PRO A 195 6.23 -24.00 -12.84
N VAL A 196 5.36 -24.88 -13.30
CA VAL A 196 5.08 -25.11 -14.72
C VAL A 196 3.58 -24.98 -14.90
N ASP A 197 3.16 -24.34 -15.99
CA ASP A 197 1.75 -24.12 -16.34
C ASP A 197 0.93 -23.46 -15.21
N ALA A 198 1.54 -22.48 -14.53
CA ALA A 198 0.88 -21.70 -13.49
C ALA A 198 -0.44 -21.11 -13.98
N GLU A 199 -1.50 -21.26 -13.19
CA GLU A 199 -2.83 -20.73 -13.51
C GLU A 199 -3.07 -19.40 -12.79
N LEU A 200 -2.40 -19.19 -11.66
CA LEU A 200 -2.55 -18.00 -10.83
C LEU A 200 -1.19 -17.43 -10.43
N ILE A 201 -1.03 -16.14 -10.69
CA ILE A 201 0.08 -15.31 -10.21
C ILE A 201 -0.46 -14.36 -9.16
N VAL A 202 0.26 -14.16 -8.07
CA VAL A 202 -0.12 -13.25 -6.98
C VAL A 202 0.94 -12.18 -6.85
N VAL A 203 0.51 -10.92 -6.89
CA VAL A 203 1.32 -9.75 -6.52
C VAL A 203 0.86 -9.28 -5.15
N ALA A 204 1.76 -9.19 -4.19
CA ALA A 204 1.45 -8.70 -2.85
C ALA A 204 2.31 -7.49 -2.49
N PHE A 205 1.66 -6.34 -2.24
CA PHE A 205 2.31 -5.12 -1.81
C PHE A 205 2.36 -5.02 -0.28
N ARG A 206 3.53 -4.65 0.23
CA ARG A 206 3.74 -4.35 1.64
C ARG A 206 3.07 -3.03 2.02
N GLY A 207 2.49 -3.00 3.21
CA GLY A 207 2.01 -1.76 3.81
C GLY A 207 3.04 -1.11 4.73
N THR A 208 2.54 -0.26 5.62
CA THR A 208 3.36 0.53 6.54
C THR A 208 3.85 -0.31 7.71
N GLU A 209 5.17 -0.38 7.91
CA GLU A 209 5.75 -0.97 9.12
C GLU A 209 5.31 -0.16 10.36
N PRO A 210 4.89 -0.81 11.47
CA PRO A 210 4.34 -0.12 12.64
C PRO A 210 5.23 0.99 13.21
N PHE A 211 6.55 0.88 13.05
CA PHE A 211 7.54 1.81 13.60
C PHE A 211 8.21 2.71 12.55
N ASN A 212 7.67 2.78 11.32
CA ASN A 212 8.25 3.56 10.22
C ASN A 212 7.53 4.90 10.03
N ALA A 213 8.01 5.95 10.70
CA ALA A 213 7.40 7.28 10.69
C ALA A 213 7.22 7.86 9.27
N ASN A 214 8.14 7.60 8.34
CA ASN A 214 8.06 8.13 6.97
C ASN A 214 6.89 7.49 6.19
N GLN A 215 6.68 6.18 6.36
CA GLN A 215 5.55 5.48 5.75
C GLN A 215 4.23 5.94 6.39
N TRP A 216 4.18 6.13 7.71
CA TRP A 216 3.02 6.72 8.38
C TRP A 216 2.70 8.14 7.89
N CYS A 217 3.71 8.98 7.64
CA CYS A 217 3.50 10.30 7.03
C CYS A 217 2.79 10.21 5.68
N THR A 218 3.06 9.16 4.90
CA THR A 218 2.40 8.90 3.62
C THR A 218 0.91 8.57 3.82
N ASP A 219 0.55 7.84 4.86
CA ASP A 219 -0.85 7.49 5.17
C ASP A 219 -1.67 8.69 5.69
N PHE A 220 -1.00 9.66 6.33
CA PHE A 220 -1.61 10.91 6.81
C PHE A 220 -1.52 12.06 5.80
N ASP A 221 -0.89 11.84 4.64
CA ASP A 221 -0.75 12.85 3.62
C ASP A 221 -2.12 13.17 3.00
N PHE A 222 -2.36 14.45 2.72
CA PHE A 222 -3.57 14.91 2.00
C PHE A 222 -3.21 15.43 0.62
N SER A 223 -1.97 15.21 0.17
CA SER A 223 -1.53 15.55 -1.17
C SER A 223 -2.33 14.79 -2.22
N TRP A 224 -2.69 15.46 -3.30
CA TRP A 224 -3.32 14.83 -4.45
C TRP A 224 -2.86 15.48 -5.76
N TYR A 225 -2.95 14.70 -6.82
CA TYR A 225 -2.81 15.18 -8.20
C TYR A 225 -4.06 14.78 -8.98
N GLU A 226 -4.59 15.67 -9.81
CA GLU A 226 -5.70 15.39 -10.72
C GLU A 226 -5.17 14.90 -12.06
N ILE A 227 -5.50 13.65 -12.39
CA ILE A 227 -5.24 13.08 -13.72
C ILE A 227 -6.50 13.30 -14.57
N PRO A 228 -6.37 13.93 -15.76
CA PRO A 228 -7.50 14.13 -16.66
C PRO A 228 -8.27 12.83 -16.93
N GLN A 229 -9.61 12.89 -16.87
CA GLN A 229 -10.53 11.76 -17.10
C GLN A 229 -10.47 10.62 -16.06
N VAL A 230 -9.50 10.64 -15.14
CA VAL A 230 -9.40 9.65 -14.04
C VAL A 230 -9.89 10.25 -12.74
N GLY A 231 -9.46 11.47 -12.38
CA GLY A 231 -9.81 12.11 -11.11
C GLY A 231 -8.62 12.42 -10.22
N LYS A 232 -8.90 12.83 -8.98
CA LYS A 232 -7.90 13.19 -7.97
C LYS A 232 -7.42 11.94 -7.26
N ILE A 233 -6.12 11.70 -7.28
CA ILE A 233 -5.47 10.54 -6.66
C ILE A 233 -4.48 11.01 -5.61
N HIS A 234 -4.40 10.28 -4.49
CA HIS A 234 -3.48 10.56 -3.41
C HIS A 234 -2.01 10.52 -3.88
N GLY A 235 -1.30 11.64 -3.68
CA GLY A 235 0.05 11.86 -4.21
C GLY A 235 1.09 10.92 -3.62
N GLY A 236 1.06 10.70 -2.31
CA GLY A 236 1.96 9.76 -1.64
C GLY A 236 1.91 8.33 -2.19
N PHE A 237 0.70 7.79 -2.42
CA PHE A 237 0.53 6.45 -3.00
C PHE A 237 0.98 6.37 -4.46
N MET A 238 0.75 7.43 -5.27
CA MET A 238 1.28 7.46 -6.64
C MET A 238 2.82 7.48 -6.65
N LYS A 239 3.45 8.30 -5.80
CA LYS A 239 4.92 8.36 -5.64
C LYS A 239 5.49 7.02 -5.19
N ALA A 240 4.86 6.38 -4.21
CA ALA A 240 5.27 5.05 -3.74
C ALA A 240 5.13 3.98 -4.84
N LEU A 241 4.10 4.06 -5.68
CA LEU A 241 3.89 3.07 -6.75
C LEU A 241 4.86 3.25 -7.93
N GLY A 242 5.28 4.47 -8.24
CA GLY A 242 6.25 4.72 -9.31
C GLY A 242 6.05 6.00 -10.12
N LEU A 243 5.30 6.98 -9.60
CA LEU A 243 5.16 8.29 -10.24
C LEU A 243 6.54 8.96 -10.36
N GLN A 244 6.90 9.36 -11.57
CA GLN A 244 8.17 10.03 -11.84
C GLN A 244 8.04 11.54 -11.66
N LYS A 245 9.03 12.13 -10.99
CA LYS A 245 9.02 13.56 -10.61
C LYS A 245 8.92 14.53 -11.79
N ASN A 246 9.51 14.19 -12.92
CA ASN A 246 9.63 15.11 -14.06
C ASN A 246 8.70 14.77 -15.24
N THR A 247 8.22 13.54 -15.31
CA THR A 247 7.56 12.96 -16.49
C THR A 247 6.18 12.40 -16.16
N GLY A 248 5.79 12.36 -14.89
CA GLY A 248 4.50 11.83 -14.46
C GLY A 248 4.44 10.31 -14.59
N TRP A 249 3.45 9.82 -15.33
CA TRP A 249 3.28 8.40 -15.66
C TRP A 249 3.55 8.17 -17.16
N PRO A 250 4.82 8.12 -17.59
CA PRO A 250 5.14 7.69 -18.95
C PRO A 250 4.67 6.25 -19.17
N ARG A 251 4.15 5.93 -20.36
CA ARG A 251 3.68 4.57 -20.67
C ARG A 251 4.82 3.55 -20.61
N GLU A 252 6.01 3.92 -21.04
CA GLU A 252 7.19 3.06 -21.05
C GLU A 252 8.39 3.84 -20.51
N ILE A 253 9.30 3.13 -19.85
CA ILE A 253 10.51 3.71 -19.25
C ILE A 253 11.71 2.82 -19.55
N GLU A 254 12.90 3.41 -19.60
CA GLU A 254 14.13 2.64 -19.53
C GLU A 254 14.34 2.19 -18.08
N GLU A 255 13.96 0.96 -17.78
CA GLU A 255 14.01 0.45 -16.42
C GLU A 255 15.45 0.27 -15.94
N SER A 256 15.79 0.96 -14.86
CA SER A 256 17.06 0.78 -14.18
C SER A 256 16.98 -0.39 -13.22
N LYS A 257 17.79 -1.43 -13.46
CA LYS A 257 17.96 -2.54 -12.50
C LYS A 257 18.40 -2.08 -11.11
N LYS A 258 19.02 -0.90 -11.00
CA LYS A 258 19.46 -0.34 -9.72
C LYS A 258 18.36 0.43 -8.99
N ARG A 259 17.37 0.95 -9.72
CA ARG A 259 16.28 1.78 -9.18
C ARG A 259 14.96 1.39 -9.86
N PRO A 260 14.46 0.17 -9.61
CA PRO A 260 13.20 -0.27 -10.19
C PRO A 260 12.04 0.48 -9.54
N TYR A 261 11.10 0.96 -10.35
CA TYR A 261 9.83 1.51 -9.88
C TYR A 261 8.80 0.39 -9.79
N ALA A 262 8.00 0.36 -8.73
CA ALA A 262 7.16 -0.80 -8.44
C ALA A 262 6.15 -1.12 -9.56
N TYR A 263 5.49 -0.11 -10.12
CA TYR A 263 4.56 -0.28 -11.24
C TYR A 263 5.24 -0.92 -12.45
N TYR A 264 6.34 -0.34 -12.92
CA TYR A 264 7.00 -0.75 -14.15
C TYR A 264 7.62 -2.14 -14.00
N ALA A 265 8.35 -2.39 -12.92
CA ALA A 265 9.06 -3.66 -12.71
C ALA A 265 8.07 -4.84 -12.59
N ILE A 266 7.00 -4.64 -11.83
CA ILE A 266 5.98 -5.67 -11.65
C ILE A 266 5.16 -5.85 -12.93
N ARG A 267 4.84 -4.77 -13.67
CA ARG A 267 4.15 -4.86 -14.96
C ARG A 267 4.96 -5.67 -15.97
N GLU A 268 6.25 -5.40 -16.12
CA GLU A 268 7.11 -6.16 -17.04
C GLU A 268 7.26 -7.62 -16.61
N LYS A 269 7.36 -7.89 -15.29
CA LYS A 269 7.34 -9.25 -14.77
C LYS A 269 6.05 -9.98 -15.12
N LEU A 270 4.89 -9.33 -14.92
CA LEU A 270 3.60 -9.92 -15.26
C LEU A 270 3.45 -10.16 -16.76
N ARG A 271 3.89 -9.23 -17.62
CA ARG A 271 3.95 -9.44 -19.08
C ARG A 271 4.74 -10.71 -19.39
N HIS A 272 5.94 -10.84 -18.83
CA HIS A 272 6.79 -12.01 -19.04
C HIS A 272 6.12 -13.32 -18.59
N LEU A 273 5.60 -13.38 -17.36
CA LEU A 273 5.00 -14.60 -16.81
C LEU A 273 3.71 -15.01 -17.54
N LEU A 274 2.85 -14.03 -17.87
CA LEU A 274 1.57 -14.31 -18.54
C LEU A 274 1.74 -14.69 -20.03
N HIS A 275 2.87 -14.34 -20.64
CA HIS A 275 3.23 -14.85 -21.97
C HIS A 275 3.68 -16.32 -21.95
N GLN A 276 4.13 -16.85 -20.81
CA GLN A 276 4.51 -18.26 -20.69
C GLN A 276 3.28 -19.19 -20.64
N ASN A 277 2.16 -18.70 -20.12
CA ASN A 277 0.88 -19.40 -20.13
C ASN A 277 -0.27 -18.41 -20.36
N GLU A 278 -0.85 -18.42 -21.56
CA GLU A 278 -1.88 -17.45 -21.93
C GLU A 278 -3.17 -17.56 -21.10
N LYS A 279 -3.41 -18.71 -20.46
CA LYS A 279 -4.56 -18.96 -19.57
C LYS A 279 -4.33 -18.49 -18.14
N ALA A 280 -3.08 -18.20 -17.78
CA ALA A 280 -2.74 -17.72 -16.46
C ALA A 280 -3.43 -16.38 -16.20
N LYS A 281 -3.81 -16.18 -14.94
CA LYS A 281 -4.37 -14.92 -14.45
C LYS A 281 -3.52 -14.41 -13.31
N PHE A 282 -3.73 -13.15 -12.94
CA PHE A 282 -3.08 -12.59 -11.77
C PHE A 282 -4.08 -11.92 -10.82
N LEU A 283 -3.73 -11.92 -9.54
CA LEU A 283 -4.40 -11.12 -8.53
C LEU A 283 -3.40 -10.16 -7.88
N VAL A 284 -3.94 -9.06 -7.34
CA VAL A 284 -3.15 -8.07 -6.61
C VAL A 284 -3.71 -7.95 -5.20
N ALA A 285 -2.84 -8.01 -4.20
CA ALA A 285 -3.21 -7.97 -2.80
C ALA A 285 -2.37 -6.98 -2.00
N GLY A 286 -2.93 -6.46 -0.91
CA GLY A 286 -2.16 -5.64 0.02
C GLY A 286 -2.97 -5.21 1.25
N HIS A 287 -2.24 -4.90 2.32
CA HIS A 287 -2.78 -4.41 3.59
C HIS A 287 -2.34 -2.97 3.86
N SER A 288 -3.22 -2.13 4.43
CA SER A 288 -2.93 -0.72 4.76
C SER A 288 -2.45 0.05 3.52
N LEU A 289 -1.29 0.73 3.55
CA LEU A 289 -0.63 1.35 2.39
C LEU A 289 -0.51 0.37 1.21
N GLY A 290 -0.18 -0.90 1.46
CA GLY A 290 -0.08 -1.92 0.42
C GLY A 290 -1.42 -2.18 -0.25
N GLY A 291 -2.54 -2.00 0.45
CA GLY A 291 -3.88 -2.04 -0.13
C GLY A 291 -4.11 -0.89 -1.12
N ALA A 292 -3.62 0.32 -0.81
CA ALA A 292 -3.71 1.46 -1.72
C ALA A 292 -2.89 1.21 -3.00
N LEU A 293 -1.68 0.67 -2.86
CA LEU A 293 -0.84 0.27 -4.00
C LEU A 293 -1.50 -0.85 -4.82
N ALA A 294 -2.13 -1.82 -4.16
CA ALA A 294 -2.78 -2.95 -4.81
C ALA A 294 -3.94 -2.53 -5.74
N ILE A 295 -4.72 -1.51 -5.38
CA ILE A 295 -5.77 -0.97 -6.27
C ILE A 295 -5.23 0.05 -7.27
N LEU A 296 -4.21 0.83 -6.91
CA LEU A 296 -3.58 1.75 -7.86
C LEU A 296 -2.87 1.03 -9.00
N PHE A 297 -2.22 -0.10 -8.74
CA PHE A 297 -1.51 -0.86 -9.77
C PHE A 297 -2.36 -1.15 -11.02
N PRO A 298 -3.52 -1.84 -10.92
CA PRO A 298 -4.40 -2.07 -12.07
C PRO A 298 -5.10 -0.79 -12.55
N THR A 299 -5.23 0.23 -11.71
CA THR A 299 -5.73 1.55 -12.15
C THR A 299 -4.75 2.21 -13.14
N ILE A 300 -3.45 2.17 -12.85
CA ILE A 300 -2.41 2.69 -13.76
C ILE A 300 -2.26 1.80 -14.99
N LEU A 301 -2.45 0.48 -14.88
CA LEU A 301 -2.60 -0.39 -16.07
C LEU A 301 -3.73 0.10 -16.99
N ALA A 302 -4.88 0.48 -16.42
CA ALA A 302 -6.01 1.01 -17.21
C ALA A 302 -5.71 2.37 -17.82
N LEU A 303 -5.05 3.26 -17.06
CA LEU A 303 -4.56 4.55 -17.56
C LEU A 303 -3.57 4.39 -18.74
N HIS A 304 -2.72 3.36 -18.70
CA HIS A 304 -1.76 3.05 -19.77
C HIS A 304 -2.36 2.19 -20.91
N GLU A 305 -3.66 1.91 -20.88
CA GLU A 305 -4.36 1.08 -21.87
C GLU A 305 -3.79 -0.36 -22.00
N GLU A 306 -3.28 -0.92 -20.89
CA GLU A 306 -2.76 -2.30 -20.80
C GLU A 306 -3.88 -3.35 -20.82
N THR A 307 -4.75 -3.27 -21.83
CA THR A 307 -5.97 -4.06 -21.97
C THR A 307 -5.70 -5.57 -21.95
N TRP A 308 -4.58 -6.02 -22.52
CA TRP A 308 -4.15 -7.42 -22.52
C TRP A 308 -3.83 -7.96 -21.13
N LEU A 309 -3.15 -7.15 -20.29
CA LEU A 309 -2.92 -7.50 -18.89
C LEU A 309 -4.24 -7.44 -18.13
N LEU A 310 -5.00 -6.36 -18.26
CA LEU A 310 -6.27 -6.19 -17.54
C LEU A 310 -7.30 -7.28 -17.84
N ALA A 311 -7.28 -7.88 -19.04
CA ALA A 311 -8.13 -9.03 -19.37
C ALA A 311 -7.80 -10.28 -18.51
N ARG A 312 -6.58 -10.36 -17.96
CA ARG A 312 -6.08 -11.45 -17.11
C ARG A 312 -6.07 -11.12 -15.62
N LEU A 313 -6.50 -9.92 -15.24
CA LEU A 313 -6.73 -9.58 -13.84
C LEU A 313 -7.92 -10.40 -13.32
N GLU A 314 -7.65 -11.32 -12.39
CA GLU A 314 -8.68 -12.12 -11.72
C GLU A 314 -9.33 -11.34 -10.57
N GLY A 315 -8.54 -10.58 -9.81
CA GLY A 315 -9.07 -9.76 -8.73
C GLY A 315 -8.05 -8.88 -8.01
N VAL A 316 -8.57 -7.93 -7.26
CA VAL A 316 -7.85 -7.01 -6.39
C VAL A 316 -8.42 -7.13 -4.99
N TYR A 317 -7.59 -7.51 -4.03
CA TYR A 317 -8.01 -7.82 -2.66
C TYR A 317 -7.26 -6.93 -1.67
N THR A 318 -7.97 -5.98 -1.08
CA THR A 318 -7.35 -4.99 -0.20
C THR A 318 -7.88 -5.09 1.21
N PHE A 319 -7.00 -4.97 2.20
CA PHE A 319 -7.32 -5.14 3.62
C PHE A 319 -6.94 -3.88 4.39
N GLY A 320 -7.88 -3.26 5.10
CA GLY A 320 -7.59 -2.03 5.83
C GLY A 320 -7.14 -0.87 4.92
N GLN A 321 -7.60 -0.87 3.66
CA GLN A 321 -7.18 0.10 2.66
C GLN A 321 -7.63 1.53 3.02
N PRO A 322 -6.72 2.54 2.98
CA PRO A 322 -7.11 3.94 3.08
C PRO A 322 -7.89 4.41 1.83
N ARG A 323 -8.44 5.63 1.85
CA ARG A 323 -9.04 6.22 0.66
C ARG A 323 -7.93 6.64 -0.32
N VAL A 324 -8.09 6.26 -1.58
CA VAL A 324 -7.03 6.38 -2.59
C VAL A 324 -7.25 7.58 -3.53
N GLY A 325 -8.49 7.99 -3.75
CA GLY A 325 -8.83 9.11 -4.62
C GLY A 325 -10.25 9.62 -4.41
N ASP A 326 -10.68 10.48 -5.30
CA ASP A 326 -12.01 11.08 -5.30
C ASP A 326 -13.08 10.17 -5.95
N GLU A 327 -14.28 10.71 -6.10
CA GLU A 327 -15.42 10.01 -6.71
C GLU A 327 -15.17 9.69 -8.19
N LYS A 328 -14.51 10.58 -8.94
CA LYS A 328 -14.14 10.35 -10.34
C LYS A 328 -13.20 9.14 -10.47
N LEU A 329 -12.23 9.00 -9.56
CA LEU A 329 -11.38 7.80 -9.51
C LEU A 329 -12.23 6.53 -9.32
N GLY A 330 -13.23 6.61 -8.45
CA GLY A 330 -14.17 5.53 -8.21
C GLY A 330 -14.94 5.12 -9.47
N GLU A 331 -15.47 6.09 -10.22
CA GLU A 331 -16.13 5.85 -11.51
C GLU A 331 -15.18 5.25 -12.55
N PHE A 332 -13.92 5.72 -12.60
CA PHE A 332 -12.90 5.19 -13.48
C PHE A 332 -12.56 3.73 -13.17
N VAL A 333 -12.37 3.40 -11.88
CA VAL A 333 -12.13 2.03 -11.42
C VAL A 333 -13.33 1.14 -11.68
N GLU A 334 -14.55 1.62 -11.40
CA GLU A 334 -15.77 0.85 -11.64
C GLU A 334 -15.91 0.48 -13.13
N LYS A 335 -15.65 1.45 -14.01
CA LYS A 335 -15.72 1.26 -15.47
C LYS A 335 -14.71 0.24 -16.00
N HIS A 336 -13.46 0.28 -15.53
CA HIS A 336 -12.36 -0.52 -16.12
C HIS A 336 -12.07 -1.82 -15.37
N LEU A 337 -12.36 -1.88 -14.07
CA LEU A 337 -12.02 -3.02 -13.21
C LEU A 337 -13.24 -3.81 -12.77
N ASP A 338 -14.35 -3.16 -12.37
CA ASP A 338 -15.52 -3.86 -11.79
C ASP A 338 -16.67 -4.17 -12.77
N LYS A 339 -16.65 -3.62 -13.98
CA LYS A 339 -17.63 -3.93 -15.03
C LYS A 339 -16.97 -4.70 -16.20
N PRO A 340 -17.64 -5.74 -16.74
CA PRO A 340 -18.92 -6.30 -16.31
C PRO A 340 -18.82 -7.30 -15.13
N LYS A 341 -17.62 -7.80 -14.83
CA LYS A 341 -17.35 -8.71 -13.71
C LYS A 341 -16.69 -7.93 -12.58
N GLN A 342 -17.24 -8.03 -11.38
CA GLN A 342 -16.64 -7.47 -10.18
C GLN A 342 -15.29 -8.13 -9.90
N ARG A 343 -14.24 -7.32 -9.76
CA ARG A 343 -12.88 -7.79 -9.51
C ARG A 343 -12.21 -7.13 -8.32
N TYR A 344 -12.75 -6.01 -7.83
CA TYR A 344 -12.20 -5.31 -6.69
C TYR A 344 -13.04 -5.57 -5.42
N PHE A 345 -12.34 -6.07 -4.39
CA PHE A 345 -12.90 -6.44 -3.10
C PHE A 345 -12.10 -5.79 -1.97
N ARG A 346 -12.76 -4.90 -1.23
CA ARG A 346 -12.17 -4.21 -0.08
C ARG A 346 -12.68 -4.79 1.23
N PHE A 347 -11.77 -5.19 2.11
CA PHE A 347 -12.06 -5.79 3.41
C PHE A 347 -11.75 -4.79 4.53
N VAL A 348 -12.73 -4.57 5.41
CA VAL A 348 -12.60 -3.66 6.56
C VAL A 348 -13.00 -4.39 7.84
N TYR A 349 -12.16 -4.29 8.86
CA TYR A 349 -12.42 -4.92 10.16
C TYR A 349 -12.78 -3.89 11.23
N CYS A 350 -13.99 -4.02 11.77
CA CYS A 350 -14.47 -3.37 12.99
C CYS A 350 -14.15 -1.86 13.06
N ASN A 351 -13.25 -1.47 13.96
CA ASN A 351 -12.86 -0.09 14.25
C ASN A 351 -11.51 0.28 13.62
N ASP A 352 -11.06 -0.47 12.61
CA ASP A 352 -9.87 -0.12 11.84
C ASP A 352 -9.94 1.36 11.41
N MET A 353 -8.90 2.09 11.79
CA MET A 353 -8.79 3.53 11.55
C MET A 353 -8.27 3.82 10.14
N VAL A 354 -7.52 2.91 9.52
CA VAL A 354 -6.87 3.17 8.23
C VAL A 354 -7.90 3.41 7.11
N PRO A 355 -8.97 2.60 6.97
CA PRO A 355 -10.07 2.90 6.04
C PRO A 355 -10.85 4.17 6.38
N ARG A 356 -10.58 4.82 7.50
CA ARG A 356 -11.21 6.09 7.84
C ARG A 356 -10.36 7.28 7.42
N LEU A 357 -9.14 7.03 6.96
CA LEU A 357 -8.20 8.05 6.50
C LEU A 357 -8.07 8.05 4.97
N PRO A 358 -7.84 9.23 4.37
CA PRO A 358 -8.20 10.55 4.88
C PRO A 358 -9.70 10.64 5.28
N TYR A 359 -10.03 11.46 6.30
CA TYR A 359 -11.35 11.51 6.98
C TYR A 359 -12.56 11.58 6.03
N ASP A 360 -13.71 11.03 6.46
CA ASP A 360 -14.98 11.12 5.73
C ASP A 360 -15.86 12.27 6.21
N GLY A 361 -16.50 12.92 5.26
CA GLY A 361 -17.56 13.90 5.44
C GLY A 361 -18.11 14.27 4.08
N SER A 362 -19.37 14.72 4.00
CA SER A 362 -19.98 15.28 2.78
C SER A 362 -19.15 16.43 2.14
N THR A 363 -18.17 16.92 2.88
CA THR A 363 -17.25 17.99 2.55
C THR A 363 -15.83 17.51 2.24
N LEU A 364 -15.47 16.22 2.26
CA LEU A 364 -14.08 15.78 2.04
C LEU A 364 -13.84 15.21 0.63
N LEU A 365 -12.61 15.36 0.13
CA LEU A 365 -12.21 15.20 -1.29
C LEU A 365 -12.04 13.72 -1.68
N PHE A 366 -11.57 12.89 -0.76
CA PHE A 366 -11.33 11.47 -0.98
C PHE A 366 -12.55 10.63 -0.61
N LYS A 367 -12.87 9.62 -1.43
CA LYS A 367 -14.03 8.74 -1.29
C LYS A 367 -13.58 7.28 -1.36
N HIS A 368 -14.32 6.41 -0.67
CA HIS A 368 -14.25 4.98 -0.95
C HIS A 368 -15.11 4.66 -2.16
N PHE A 369 -14.65 3.68 -2.94
CA PHE A 369 -15.35 3.15 -4.10
C PHE A 369 -15.25 1.62 -4.12
N GLY A 370 -16.04 0.99 -5.00
CA GLY A 370 -16.15 -0.46 -5.10
C GLY A 370 -16.93 -1.09 -3.95
N SER A 371 -16.93 -2.41 -3.90
CA SER A 371 -17.62 -3.13 -2.82
C SER A 371 -16.75 -3.35 -1.60
N CYS A 372 -17.37 -3.18 -0.43
CA CYS A 372 -16.75 -3.35 0.86
C CYS A 372 -17.38 -4.53 1.60
N LEU A 373 -16.53 -5.44 2.05
CA LEU A 373 -16.87 -6.50 2.99
C LEU A 373 -16.46 -6.03 4.39
N TYR A 374 -17.43 -5.53 5.14
CA TYR A 374 -17.23 -5.06 6.51
C TYR A 374 -17.42 -6.21 7.50
N TYR A 375 -16.42 -6.51 8.31
CA TYR A 375 -16.49 -7.49 9.39
C TYR A 375 -16.66 -6.76 10.72
N ASN A 376 -17.66 -7.13 11.51
CA ASN A 376 -17.79 -6.61 12.87
C ASN A 376 -16.83 -7.35 13.85
N SER A 377 -16.83 -6.96 15.12
CA SER A 377 -15.99 -7.58 16.17
C SER A 377 -16.26 -9.08 16.42
N LEU A 378 -17.36 -9.62 15.88
CA LEU A 378 -17.73 -11.02 15.94
C LEU A 378 -17.45 -11.76 14.61
N TYR A 379 -16.68 -11.15 13.70
CA TYR A 379 -16.39 -11.65 12.36
C TYR A 379 -17.62 -11.92 11.48
N LYS A 380 -18.76 -11.28 11.78
CA LYS A 380 -19.93 -11.31 10.89
C LYS A 380 -19.73 -10.29 9.77
N VAL A 381 -19.91 -10.73 8.53
CA VAL A 381 -19.75 -9.90 7.34
C VAL A 381 -21.02 -9.13 7.01
N LYS A 382 -20.85 -7.86 6.63
CA LYS A 382 -21.86 -7.00 6.03
C LYS A 382 -21.32 -6.49 4.71
N PHE A 383 -22.05 -6.74 3.63
CA PHE A 383 -21.73 -6.19 2.32
C PHE A 383 -22.20 -4.73 2.24
N ILE A 384 -21.32 -3.83 1.84
CA ILE A 384 -21.58 -2.41 1.65
C ILE A 384 -21.09 -2.06 0.25
N SER A 385 -22.02 -1.77 -0.66
CA SER A 385 -21.68 -1.26 -1.99
C SER A 385 -21.61 0.26 -1.95
N PHE A 386 -20.49 0.82 -2.39
CA PHE A 386 -20.35 2.25 -2.64
C PHE A 386 -20.54 2.45 -4.15
N SER A 387 -21.80 2.60 -4.56
CA SER A 387 -22.14 2.96 -5.94
C SER A 387 -22.25 4.48 -6.04
N SER A 388 -21.62 5.07 -7.07
CA SER A 388 -21.75 6.48 -7.46
C SER A 388 -23.22 6.90 -7.73
N THR A 389 -24.13 5.95 -7.88
CA THR A 389 -25.58 6.20 -8.06
C THR A 389 -26.40 6.30 -6.77
N MET A 390 -25.83 6.02 -5.59
CA MET A 390 -26.55 6.22 -4.31
C MET A 390 -26.18 7.56 -3.68
N ARG A 391 -26.86 8.62 -4.13
CA ARG A 391 -26.96 9.88 -3.39
C ARG A 391 -27.77 9.63 -2.11
N LEU A 392 -27.17 9.90 -0.95
CA LEU A 392 -27.89 10.21 0.29
C LEU A 392 -27.66 11.67 0.63
#